data_AF-A0A8X7BIX4-F1
#
_entry.id   AF-A0A8X7BIX4-F1
#
_cell.length_a   1.000
_cell.length_b   1.000
_cell.length_c   1.000
_cell.angle_alpha   90.00
_cell.angle_beta   90.00
_cell.angle_gamma   90.00
#
_symmetry.space_group_name_H-M   'P 1'
#
loop_
_entity.id
_entity.type
_entity.pdbx_description
1 polymer ?
#
loop_
_entity_poly.entity_id
_entity_poly.type
_entity_poly.pdbx_seq_one_letter_code
_entity_poly.pdbx_strand_id
1 'polypeptide(L)' 'MHLLPWPAYSPYVSPIEHVWDLVGRHHARDPRPAASKDELLLRIHAIWNSLPLTDIQNLFDSMPRRIAALIAVRDGYTKY' A
#
# COMPACT_ATOMS: atom_id res chain seq x y z
N MET A 1 7.28 19.03 15.47
CA MET A 1 6.54 17.95 14.77
C MET A 1 5.75 18.58 13.64
N HIS A 2 5.97 18.18 12.39
CA HIS A 2 5.20 18.66 11.25
C HIS A 2 4.14 17.59 10.93
N LEU A 3 2.87 17.88 11.20
CA LEU A 3 1.75 16.99 10.89
C LEU A 3 1.30 17.29 9.46
N LEU A 4 1.27 16.28 8.60
CA LEU A 4 0.74 16.45 7.24
C LEU A 4 -0.79 16.62 7.31
N PRO A 5 -1.38 17.58 6.58
CA PRO A 5 -2.83 17.72 6.51
C PRO A 5 -3.43 16.50 5.81
N TRP A 6 -3.99 15.57 6.58
CA TRP A 6 -4.60 14.35 6.08
C TRP A 6 -6.11 14.56 5.88
N PRO A 7 -6.65 14.38 4.66
CA PRO A 7 -8.10 14.46 4.46
C PRO A 7 -8.80 13.26 5.13
N ALA A 8 -9.92 13.52 5.79
CA ALA A 8 -10.76 12.47 6.36
C ALA A 8 -11.22 11.48 5.25
N TYR A 9 -11.32 10.19 5.59
CA TYR A 9 -11.79 9.12 4.69
C TYR A 9 -10.96 8.86 3.42
N SER A 10 -9.62 8.89 3.51
CA SER A 10 -8.77 8.48 2.38
C SER A 10 -7.82 7.31 2.71
N PRO A 11 -8.34 6.08 2.92
CA PRO A 11 -7.51 4.89 3.06
C PRO A 11 -6.62 4.68 1.83
N TYR A 12 -7.10 5.07 0.64
CA TYR A 12 -6.36 5.01 -0.63
C TYR A 12 -5.10 5.87 -0.69
N VAL A 13 -4.97 6.86 0.20
CA VAL A 13 -3.82 7.77 0.25
C VAL A 13 -2.78 7.27 1.24
N SER A 14 -3.09 6.38 2.17
CA SER A 14 -2.12 6.02 3.22
C SER A 14 -0.94 5.23 2.65
N PRO A 15 0.32 5.69 2.84
CA PRO A 15 1.49 4.94 2.38
C PRO A 15 1.51 3.52 2.93
N ILE A 16 1.07 3.33 4.19
CA ILE A 16 1.08 2.00 4.82
C ILE A 16 0.11 1.02 4.14
N GLU A 17 -1.06 1.48 3.68
CA GLU A 17 -2.03 0.62 2.97
C GLU A 17 -1.43 0.14 1.64
N HIS A 18 -0.62 0.96 1.00
CA HIS A 18 0.07 0.56 -0.23
C HIS A 18 1.23 -0.41 0.02
N VAL A 19 1.92 -0.28 1.14
CA VAL A 19 2.92 -1.28 1.57
C VAL A 19 2.22 -2.61 1.85
N TRP A 20 1.05 -2.60 2.50
CA TRP A 20 0.26 -3.81 2.71
C TRP A 20 -0.20 -4.45 1.41
N ASP A 21 -0.61 -3.67 0.41
CA ASP A 21 -0.91 -4.18 -0.94
C ASP A 21 0.30 -4.87 -1.58
N LEU A 22 1.50 -4.29 -1.45
CA LEU A 22 2.73 -4.89 -1.98
C LEU A 22 3.04 -6.23 -1.30
N VAL A 23 2.92 -6.29 0.03
CA VAL A 23 3.09 -7.52 0.81
C VAL A 23 2.07 -8.57 0.40
N GLY A 24 0.79 -8.18 0.25
CA GLY A 24 -0.30 -9.05 -0.18
C GLY A 24 -0.06 -9.62 -1.58
N ARG A 25 0.37 -8.79 -2.54
CA ARG A 25 0.73 -9.25 -3.90
C ARG A 25 1.92 -10.18 -3.90
N HIS A 26 2.92 -9.95 -3.05
CA HIS A 26 4.06 -10.86 -2.94
C HIS A 26 3.65 -12.20 -2.31
N HIS A 27 2.80 -12.18 -1.29
CA HIS A 27 2.26 -13.39 -0.66
C HIS A 27 1.39 -14.19 -1.65
N ALA A 28 0.54 -13.53 -2.42
CA ALA A 28 -0.35 -14.19 -3.40
C ALA A 28 0.38 -14.88 -4.55
N ARG A 29 1.66 -14.54 -4.79
CA ARG A 29 2.51 -15.25 -5.78
C ARG A 29 3.02 -16.58 -5.26
N ASP A 30 3.01 -16.81 -3.95
CA ASP A 30 3.39 -18.10 -3.39
C ASP A 30 2.29 -19.12 -3.69
N PRO A 31 2.57 -20.17 -4.49
CA PRO A 31 1.57 -21.17 -4.85
C PRO A 31 1.21 -22.08 -3.67
N ARG A 32 1.97 -22.04 -2.56
CA ARG A 32 1.71 -22.89 -1.40
C ARG A 32 0.84 -22.15 -0.37
N PRO A 33 -0.32 -22.70 0.03
CA PRO A 33 -1.05 -22.15 1.15
C PRO A 33 -0.22 -22.25 2.44
N ALA A 34 -0.43 -21.33 3.38
CA ALA A 34 0.12 -21.46 4.72
C ALA A 34 -0.65 -22.55 5.48
N ALA A 35 0.06 -23.47 6.12
CA ALA A 35 -0.52 -24.58 6.89
C ALA A 35 -1.01 -24.14 8.28
N SER A 36 -0.57 -22.98 8.77
CA SER A 36 -0.98 -22.43 10.06
C SER A 36 -0.93 -20.89 10.08
N LYS A 37 -1.54 -20.29 11.11
CA LYS A 37 -1.43 -18.84 11.38
C LYS A 37 0.00 -18.41 11.65
N ASP A 38 0.77 -19.22 12.38
CA ASP A 38 2.17 -18.90 12.71
C ASP A 38 3.05 -18.92 11.46
N GLU A 39 2.81 -19.87 10.55
CA GLU A 39 3.51 -19.91 9.27
C GLU A 39 3.16 -18.70 8.40
N LEU A 40 1.88 -18.30 8.37
CA LEU A 40 1.46 -17.09 7.65
C LEU A 40 2.15 -15.85 8.20
N LEU A 41 2.21 -15.69 9.53
CA LEU A 41 2.92 -14.58 10.17
C LEU A 41 4.40 -14.56 9.80
N LEU A 42 5.09 -15.71 9.88
CA LEU A 42 6.49 -15.82 9.49
C LEU A 42 6.72 -15.43 8.03
N ARG A 43 5.85 -15.89 7.12
CA ARG A 43 5.94 -15.53 5.69
C ARG A 43 5.72 -14.03 5.47
N ILE A 44 4.72 -13.43 6.12
CA ILE A 44 4.48 -11.99 6.06
C ILE A 44 5.69 -11.20 6.59
N HIS A 45 6.27 -11.61 7.72
CA HIS A 45 7.48 -10.99 8.26
C HIS A 45 8.68 -11.12 7.31
N ALA A 46 8.86 -12.29 6.69
CA ALA A 46 9.93 -12.50 5.71
C ALA A 46 9.76 -11.58 4.49
N ILE A 47 8.53 -11.48 3.96
CA ILE A 47 8.21 -10.58 2.85
C ILE A 47 8.50 -9.13 3.25
N TRP A 48 7.97 -8.70 4.39
CA TRP A 48 8.16 -7.35 4.92
C TRP A 48 9.65 -6.98 5.02
N ASN A 49 10.48 -7.87 5.57
CA ASN A 49 11.92 -7.65 5.71
C ASN A 49 12.68 -7.73 4.39
N SER A 50 12.12 -8.38 3.37
CA SER A 50 12.73 -8.50 2.04
C SER A 50 12.37 -7.35 1.09
N LEU A 51 11.41 -6.49 1.47
CA LEU A 51 10.97 -5.38 0.63
C LEU A 51 12.15 -4.43 0.36
N PRO A 52 12.50 -4.20 -0.92
CA PRO A 52 13.53 -3.24 -1.27
C PRO A 52 13.14 -1.83 -0.80
N LEU A 53 14.09 -1.10 -0.20
CA LEU A 53 13.89 0.32 0.12
C LEU A 53 13.54 1.15 -1.12
N THR A 54 13.98 0.72 -2.30
CA THR A 54 13.61 1.34 -3.58
C THR A 54 12.11 1.27 -3.86
N ASP A 55 11.45 0.16 -3.52
CA ASP A 55 9.99 0.02 -3.73
C ASP A 55 9.22 0.93 -2.77
N ILE A 56 9.71 1.07 -1.54
CA ILE A 56 9.18 2.00 -0.55
C ILE A 56 9.40 3.46 -1.02
N GLN A 57 10.59 3.79 -1.52
CA GLN A 57 10.88 5.14 -2.02
C GLN A 57 10.03 5.48 -3.25
N ASN A 58 9.94 4.57 -4.22
CA ASN A 58 9.09 4.74 -5.40
C ASN A 58 7.61 4.95 -5.03
N LEU A 59 7.15 4.28 -3.97
CA LEU A 59 5.82 4.50 -3.42
C LEU A 59 5.67 5.95 -2.95
N PHE A 60 6.57 6.43 -2.08
CA PHE A 60 6.55 7.82 -1.61
C PHE A 60 6.61 8.83 -2.76
N ASP A 61 7.47 8.59 -3.76
CA ASP A 61 7.61 9.48 -4.92
C ASP A 61 6.33 9.49 -5.78
N SER A 62 5.57 8.40 -5.80
CA SER A 62 4.30 8.31 -6.53
C SER A 62 3.11 8.97 -5.83
N MET A 63 3.23 9.25 -4.52
CA MET A 63 2.15 9.75 -3.68
C MET A 63 1.54 11.08 -4.17
N PRO A 64 2.32 12.12 -4.53
CA PRO A 64 1.76 13.38 -5.00
C PRO A 64 0.87 13.20 -6.23
N ARG A 65 1.29 12.35 -7.19
CA ARG A 65 0.51 12.02 -8.39
C ARG A 65 -0.79 11.30 -8.05
N ARG A 66 -0.76 10.36 -7.09
CA ARG A 66 -1.94 9.60 -6.65
C ARG A 66 -2.94 10.49 -5.91
N ILE A 67 -2.45 11.39 -5.06
CA ILE A 67 -3.28 12.41 -4.38
C ILE A 67 -3.92 13.34 -5.42
N ALA A 68 -3.17 13.82 -6.40
CA ALA A 68 -3.71 14.66 -7.47
C ALA A 68 -4.80 13.94 -8.28
N ALA A 69 -4.60 12.65 -8.59
CA ALA A 69 -5.62 11.84 -9.25
C ALA A 69 -6.89 11.69 -8.40
N LEU A 70 -6.76 11.45 -7.08
CA LEU A 70 -7.92 11.36 -6.18
C LEU A 70 -8.67 12.69 -6.05
N ILE A 71 -7.97 13.82 -6.03
CA ILE A 71 -8.58 15.16 -6.06
C ILE A 71 -9.36 15.35 -7.36
N ALA A 72 -8.75 15.03 -8.50
CA ALA A 72 -9.41 15.14 -9.81
C ALA A 72 -10.66 14.24 -9.92
N VAL A 73 -10.63 13.03 -9.35
CA VAL A 73 -11.79 12.14 -9.28
C VAL A 73 -12.88 12.70 -8.37
N ARG A 74 -12.53 13.37 -7.27
CA ARG A 74 -13.50 13.97 -6.33
C ARG A 74 -14.18 15.21 -6.91
N ASP A 75 -13.45 16.01 -7.69
CA ASP A 75 -13.97 17.22 -8.33
C ASP A 75 -14.66 16.93 -9.68
N GLY A 76 -14.60 15.69 -10.16
CA GLY A 76 -15.13 15.26 -11.45
C GLY A 76 -16.25 14.22 -11.34
N TYR A 77 -17.50 14.67 -11.43
CA TYR A 77 -18.59 13.84 -11.94
C TYR A 77 -18.13 13.17 -13.23
N THR A 78 -17.87 11.88 -13.19
CA THR A 78 -17.83 11.04 -14.39
C THR A 78 -18.82 9.91 -14.19
N LYS A 79 -19.87 9.97 -15.01
CA LYS A 79 -20.92 8.98 -15.14
C LYS A 79 -20.30 7.59 -15.30
N TYR A 80 -20.63 6.69 -14.39
CA TYR A 80 -21.06 5.38 -14.87
C TYR A 80 -22.36 5.55 -15.65
#